data_AF-A0AAX6M8X1-F1
#
_entry.id   AF-A0AAX6M8X1-F1
#
_cell.length_a   1.000
_cell.length_b   1.000
_cell.length_c   1.000
_cell.angle_alpha   90.00
_cell.angle_beta   90.00
_cell.angle_gamma   90.00
#
_symmetry.space_group_name_H-M   'P 1'
#
loop_
_entity.id
_entity.type
_entity.pdbx_description
1 polymer ?
#
loop_
_entity_poly.entity_id
_entity_poly.type
_entity_poly.pdbx_seq_one_letter_code
_entity_poly.pdbx_strand_id
1 'polypeptide(L)'
;MASRVGPLISRPFPLFAAATILRATMLLYGLWQDANSPLKYTDIDYMVFTDAARFTFASASASASPYTRETYRYTPLLAWLLYPTTWPGSFWFSFGKMLFAAADLLAGYLIIRILQGPVVCMSEDRACKYASIWLLNPMVATISTRGSSEGLLGVLVMALLWAVLEKKVGLAGVLLGFGVHFKIYPFIYAPAIVWWMDAQQMGRKSDSQTQAGKPEQTIAQQTTSLGKVIAFVTPDRVLLALVSLATFLGLNLVMYALYGMPFFTHTFLHHVTRIDHRHNFSPYNVLLYLTSAYPSSTLIKPESVAFLPQLVLSTVLIPIVGAKRDLSTTMLAQTFAFVAFNKVCTSQV
;
A
#
# COMPACT_ATOMS: atom_id res chain seq x y z
N MET A 1 -3.54 -16.17 33.84
CA MET A 1 -3.68 -15.14 32.78
C MET A 1 -3.96 -15.72 31.39
N ALA A 2 -3.29 -16.80 30.95
CA ALA A 2 -3.54 -17.42 29.64
C ALA A 2 -5.01 -17.85 29.37
N SER A 3 -5.77 -18.23 30.40
CA SER A 3 -7.16 -18.70 30.24
C SER A 3 -8.20 -17.62 29.89
N ARG A 4 -7.91 -16.34 30.15
CA ARG A 4 -8.85 -15.22 29.85
C ARG A 4 -8.54 -14.49 28.54
N VAL A 5 -7.33 -14.64 27.99
CA VAL A 5 -6.93 -13.99 26.73
C VAL A 5 -7.46 -14.77 25.52
N GLY A 6 -7.56 -16.10 25.62
CA GLY A 6 -8.08 -16.95 24.54
C GLY A 6 -9.41 -16.45 23.96
N PRO A 7 -10.48 -16.31 24.77
CA PRO A 7 -11.78 -15.87 24.28
C PRO A 7 -11.78 -14.45 23.67
N LEU A 8 -10.86 -13.57 24.09
CA LEU A 8 -10.75 -12.20 23.60
C LEU A 8 -10.25 -12.16 22.15
N ILE A 9 -9.24 -12.98 21.82
CA ILE A 9 -8.58 -12.97 20.51
C ILE A 9 -9.05 -14.09 19.57
N SER A 10 -9.91 -14.98 20.06
CA SER A 10 -10.47 -16.10 19.30
C SER A 10 -11.78 -15.79 18.59
N ARG A 11 -12.44 -14.67 18.90
CA ARG A 11 -13.74 -14.29 18.32
C ARG A 11 -13.68 -12.88 17.76
N PRO A 12 -14.36 -12.59 16.63
CA PRO A 12 -14.32 -11.28 16.01
C PRO A 12 -14.77 -10.15 16.94
N PHE A 13 -15.98 -10.24 17.50
CA PHE A 13 -16.54 -9.16 18.31
C PHE A 13 -15.64 -8.68 19.47
N PRO A 14 -15.19 -9.56 20.41
CA PRO A 14 -14.35 -9.11 21.50
C PRO A 14 -12.98 -8.61 21.03
N LEU A 15 -12.42 -9.19 19.95
CA LEU A 15 -11.16 -8.72 19.36
C LEU A 15 -11.28 -7.29 18.80
N PHE A 16 -12.33 -7.03 18.03
CA PHE A 16 -12.59 -5.69 17.46
C PHE A 16 -12.97 -4.66 18.52
N ALA A 17 -13.71 -5.07 19.56
CA ALA A 17 -14.00 -4.20 20.70
C ALA A 17 -12.70 -3.78 21.40
N ALA A 18 -11.80 -4.73 21.69
CA ALA A 18 -10.50 -4.44 22.30
C ALA A 18 -9.62 -3.56 21.40
N ALA A 19 -9.59 -3.83 20.09
CA ALA A 19 -8.83 -3.04 19.12
C ALA A 19 -9.35 -1.60 18.97
N THR A 20 -10.67 -1.42 19.06
CA THR A 20 -11.32 -0.10 19.07
C THR A 20 -11.01 0.66 20.36
N ILE A 21 -11.13 -0.01 21.52
CA ILE A 21 -10.80 0.58 22.83
C ILE A 21 -9.32 1.02 22.87
N LEU A 22 -8.41 0.20 22.35
CA LEU A 22 -6.99 0.55 22.26
C LEU A 22 -6.78 1.84 21.46
N ARG A 23 -7.38 1.96 20.27
CA ARG A 23 -7.27 3.15 19.42
C ARG A 23 -7.94 4.37 20.06
N ALA A 24 -9.11 4.22 20.66
CA ALA A 24 -9.78 5.31 21.37
C ALA A 24 -8.92 5.81 22.54
N THR A 25 -8.32 4.89 23.30
CA THR A 25 -7.42 5.24 24.41
C THR A 25 -6.20 6.00 23.90
N MET A 26 -5.54 5.52 22.85
CA MET A 26 -4.37 6.18 22.26
C MET A 26 -4.71 7.54 21.66
N LEU A 27 -5.88 7.69 21.03
CA LEU A 27 -6.36 8.96 20.50
C LEU A 27 -6.60 9.98 21.63
N LEU A 28 -7.31 9.59 22.69
CA LEU A 28 -7.58 10.45 23.85
C LEU A 28 -6.29 10.83 24.58
N TYR A 29 -5.39 9.87 24.77
CA TYR A 29 -4.06 10.12 25.33
C TYR A 29 -3.28 11.10 24.45
N GLY A 30 -3.30 10.93 23.12
CA GLY A 30 -2.65 11.82 22.18
C GLY A 30 -3.16 13.26 22.26
N LEU A 31 -4.47 13.45 22.39
CA LEU A 31 -5.07 14.77 22.61
C LEU A 31 -4.61 15.40 23.94
N TRP A 32 -4.58 14.61 25.00
CA TRP A 32 -4.05 15.06 26.29
C TRP A 32 -2.57 15.42 26.19
N GLN A 33 -1.75 14.59 25.56
CA GLN A 33 -0.31 14.85 25.39
C GLN A 33 -0.09 16.13 24.56
N ASP A 34 -0.81 16.31 23.46
CA ASP A 34 -0.68 17.51 22.63
C ASP A 34 -1.03 18.80 23.39
N ALA A 35 -1.94 18.73 24.37
CA ALA A 35 -2.32 19.87 25.20
C ALA A 35 -1.35 20.12 26.37
N ASN A 36 -0.68 19.07 26.89
CA ASN A 36 0.09 19.14 28.13
C ASN A 36 1.60 18.95 27.97
N SER A 37 2.09 18.62 26.77
CA SER A 37 3.50 18.35 26.48
C SER A 37 4.04 19.26 25.36
N PRO A 38 5.32 19.69 25.44
CA PRO A 38 6.01 20.30 24.31
C PRO A 38 6.26 19.30 23.17
N LEU A 39 6.48 18.02 23.51
CA LEU A 39 6.60 16.92 22.53
C LEU A 39 5.21 16.46 22.10
N LYS A 40 4.87 16.76 20.85
CA LYS A 40 3.56 16.45 20.28
C LYS A 40 3.41 14.98 19.93
N TYR A 41 2.23 14.46 20.23
CA TYR A 41 1.79 13.15 19.79
C TYR A 41 1.37 13.21 18.32
N THR A 42 0.69 14.29 17.91
CA THR A 42 0.28 14.51 16.52
C THR A 42 1.49 14.53 15.59
N ASP A 43 1.44 13.72 14.54
CA ASP A 43 2.44 13.69 13.49
C ASP A 43 2.44 15.00 12.69
N ILE A 44 3.63 15.46 12.30
CA ILE A 44 3.76 16.67 11.48
C ILE A 44 3.08 16.50 10.11
N ASP A 45 3.08 15.28 9.56
CA ASP A 45 2.42 14.98 8.29
C ASP A 45 0.92 15.21 8.40
N TYR A 46 0.32 14.99 9.58
CA TYR A 46 -1.11 15.28 9.80
C TYR A 46 -1.43 16.76 9.63
N MET A 47 -0.56 17.64 10.14
CA MET A 47 -0.71 19.09 9.94
C MET A 47 -0.56 19.46 8.46
N VAL A 48 0.39 18.84 7.75
CA VAL A 48 0.58 19.02 6.31
C VAL A 48 -0.67 18.62 5.53
N PHE A 49 -1.32 17.52 5.91
CA PHE A 49 -2.58 17.10 5.30
C PHE A 49 -3.72 18.08 5.55
N THR A 50 -3.90 18.51 6.80
CA THR A 50 -4.97 19.44 7.18
C THR A 50 -4.78 20.80 6.51
N ASP A 51 -3.54 21.30 6.41
CA ASP A 51 -3.25 22.55 5.70
C ASP A 51 -3.50 22.41 4.20
N ALA A 52 -3.08 21.31 3.58
CA ALA A 52 -3.35 21.06 2.17
C ALA A 52 -4.86 20.94 1.88
N ALA A 53 -5.61 20.28 2.75
CA ALA A 53 -7.07 20.25 2.69
C ALA A 53 -7.65 21.67 2.82
N ARG A 54 -7.13 22.49 3.74
CA ARG A 54 -7.57 23.88 3.90
C ARG A 54 -7.29 24.69 2.64
N PHE A 55 -6.10 24.62 2.06
CA PHE A 55 -5.77 25.35 0.82
C PHE A 55 -6.54 24.87 -0.41
N THR A 56 -6.95 23.59 -0.43
CA THR A 56 -7.76 23.05 -1.52
C THR A 56 -9.16 23.66 -1.54
N PHE A 57 -9.72 23.99 -0.37
CA PHE A 57 -11.11 24.44 -0.22
C PHE A 57 -11.25 25.85 0.39
N ALA A 58 -10.14 26.56 0.61
CA ALA A 58 -10.15 27.96 1.02
C ALA A 58 -10.84 28.79 -0.07
N SER A 59 -11.88 29.53 0.31
CA SER A 59 -12.86 30.10 -0.62
C SER A 59 -12.25 30.90 -1.78
N ALA A 60 -12.56 30.45 -3.00
CA ALA A 60 -12.57 31.19 -4.26
C ALA A 60 -11.30 31.95 -4.67
N SER A 61 -10.09 31.47 -4.35
CA SER A 61 -8.90 31.93 -5.07
C SER A 61 -8.68 31.09 -6.33
N ALA A 62 -8.24 31.73 -7.41
CA ALA A 62 -7.77 31.05 -8.63
C ALA A 62 -6.54 30.14 -8.40
N SER A 63 -6.04 30.07 -7.16
CA SER A 63 -4.87 29.31 -6.70
C SER A 63 -5.22 28.18 -5.71
N ALA A 64 -6.49 27.81 -5.57
CA ALA A 64 -6.92 26.73 -4.68
C ALA A 64 -6.25 25.40 -5.08
N SER A 65 -5.31 24.94 -4.25
CA SER A 65 -4.48 23.78 -4.54
C SER A 65 -3.90 23.20 -3.25
N PRO A 66 -3.90 21.86 -3.08
CA PRO A 66 -3.22 21.24 -1.94
C PRO A 66 -1.71 21.50 -1.96
N TYR A 67 -1.14 21.74 -3.15
CA TYR A 67 0.30 21.98 -3.34
C TYR A 67 0.76 23.38 -2.94
N THR A 68 -0.18 24.27 -2.61
CA THR A 68 0.16 25.54 -1.94
C THR A 68 0.80 25.29 -0.57
N ARG A 69 0.53 24.13 0.06
CA ARG A 69 1.33 23.65 1.19
C ARG A 69 2.66 23.10 0.68
N GLU A 70 3.74 23.86 0.89
CA GLU A 70 5.06 23.56 0.34
C GLU A 70 5.59 22.15 0.59
N THR A 71 5.20 21.46 1.65
CA THR A 71 5.65 20.10 2.00
C THR A 71 4.65 19.00 1.64
N TYR A 72 3.53 19.32 1.00
CA TYR A 72 2.54 18.33 0.58
C TYR A 72 3.05 17.55 -0.64
N ARG A 73 3.17 16.22 -0.51
CA ARG A 73 3.72 15.30 -1.53
C ARG A 73 2.81 14.10 -1.80
N TYR A 74 1.51 14.27 -1.59
CA TYR A 74 0.51 13.20 -1.66
C TYR A 74 -0.51 13.51 -2.76
N THR A 75 -1.31 12.52 -3.17
CA THR A 75 -2.41 12.76 -4.12
C THR A 75 -3.39 13.81 -3.58
N PRO A 76 -4.03 14.66 -4.42
CA PRO A 76 -5.07 15.58 -3.96
C PRO A 76 -6.26 14.87 -3.30
N LEU A 77 -6.52 13.62 -3.67
CA LEU A 77 -7.61 12.83 -3.08
C LEU A 77 -7.49 12.66 -1.57
N LEU A 78 -6.27 12.63 -1.03
CA LEU A 78 -6.06 12.58 0.42
C LEU A 78 -6.48 13.90 1.08
N ALA A 79 -6.12 15.05 0.50
CA ALA A 79 -6.58 16.36 0.96
C ALA A 79 -8.11 16.49 0.87
N TRP A 80 -8.73 15.94 -0.19
CA TRP A 80 -10.20 15.93 -0.34
C TRP A 80 -10.87 15.11 0.75
N LEU A 81 -10.37 13.90 0.99
CA LEU A 81 -10.86 13.00 2.02
C LEU A 81 -10.76 13.62 3.43
N LEU A 82 -9.74 14.45 3.65
CA LEU A 82 -9.46 15.10 4.94
C LEU A 82 -10.04 16.50 5.07
N TYR A 83 -10.87 16.96 4.13
CA TYR A 83 -11.51 18.27 4.24
C TYR A 83 -12.24 18.52 5.57
N PRO A 84 -12.97 17.56 6.17
CA PRO A 84 -13.61 17.78 7.47
C PRO A 84 -12.63 18.14 8.59
N THR A 85 -11.33 17.80 8.46
CA THR A 85 -10.30 18.18 9.44
C THR A 85 -10.06 19.68 9.55
N THR A 86 -10.52 20.44 8.56
CA THR A 86 -10.37 21.90 8.51
C THR A 86 -11.45 22.63 9.31
N TRP A 87 -12.52 21.96 9.70
CA TRP A 87 -13.64 22.58 10.40
C TRP A 87 -13.29 22.92 11.86
N PRO A 88 -13.94 23.95 12.45
CA PRO A 88 -13.60 24.40 13.80
C PRO A 88 -13.82 23.33 14.88
N GLY A 89 -12.88 23.22 15.82
CA GLY A 89 -13.01 22.38 17.01
C GLY A 89 -12.19 21.09 16.98
N SER A 90 -11.82 20.61 18.18
CA SER A 90 -10.92 19.46 18.37
C SER A 90 -11.47 18.15 17.78
N PHE A 91 -12.80 17.98 17.79
CA PHE A 91 -13.45 16.82 17.19
C PHE A 91 -13.17 16.73 15.68
N TRP A 92 -13.44 17.81 14.95
CA TRP A 92 -13.25 17.87 13.51
C TRP A 92 -11.78 17.80 13.15
N PHE A 93 -10.92 18.52 13.87
CA PHE A 93 -9.47 18.37 13.72
C PHE A 93 -9.01 16.90 13.86
N SER A 94 -9.67 16.09 14.68
CA SER A 94 -9.34 14.67 14.88
C SER A 94 -9.99 13.73 13.85
N PHE A 95 -10.81 14.22 12.93
CA PHE A 95 -11.53 13.40 11.94
C PHE A 95 -10.61 12.48 11.14
N GLY A 96 -9.48 12.99 10.64
CA GLY A 96 -8.51 12.20 9.88
C GLY A 96 -7.87 11.11 10.73
N LYS A 97 -7.52 11.40 11.98
CA LYS A 97 -7.02 10.39 12.94
C LYS A 97 -8.03 9.28 13.19
N MET A 98 -9.31 9.64 13.37
CA MET A 98 -10.39 8.65 13.53
C MET A 98 -10.57 7.80 12.27
N LEU A 99 -10.51 8.42 11.08
CA LEU A 99 -10.57 7.73 9.81
C LEU A 99 -9.41 6.75 9.61
N PHE A 100 -8.18 7.16 9.94
CA PHE A 100 -7.01 6.29 9.85
C PHE A 100 -7.06 5.14 10.86
N ALA A 101 -7.52 5.42 12.08
CA ALA A 101 -7.75 4.38 13.09
C ALA A 101 -8.83 3.38 12.65
N ALA A 102 -9.90 3.84 12.00
CA ALA A 102 -10.93 2.97 11.41
C ALA A 102 -10.38 2.15 10.24
N ALA A 103 -9.46 2.71 9.45
CA ALA A 103 -8.77 1.99 8.39
C ALA A 103 -7.98 0.80 8.93
N ASP A 104 -7.27 0.95 10.06
CA ASP A 104 -6.58 -0.21 10.66
C ASP A 104 -7.53 -1.34 11.04
N LEU A 105 -8.72 -1.01 11.56
CA LEU A 105 -9.74 -2.00 11.91
C LEU A 105 -10.22 -2.71 10.64
N LEU A 106 -10.49 -1.96 9.57
CA LEU A 106 -10.87 -2.52 8.27
C LEU A 106 -9.76 -3.41 7.69
N ALA A 107 -8.50 -3.02 7.83
CA ALA A 107 -7.36 -3.86 7.42
C ALA A 107 -7.33 -5.17 8.23
N GLY A 108 -7.55 -5.12 9.54
CA GLY A 108 -7.68 -6.32 10.38
C GLY A 108 -8.85 -7.23 9.96
N TYR A 109 -9.98 -6.64 9.57
CA TYR A 109 -11.11 -7.41 9.02
C TYR A 109 -10.73 -8.10 7.71
N LEU A 110 -10.08 -7.38 6.79
CA LEU A 110 -9.61 -7.95 5.52
C LEU A 110 -8.59 -9.07 5.73
N ILE A 111 -7.69 -8.95 6.73
CA ILE A 111 -6.78 -10.03 7.12
C ILE A 111 -7.57 -11.28 7.51
N ILE A 112 -8.59 -11.16 8.36
CA ILE A 112 -9.44 -12.31 8.74
C ILE A 112 -10.10 -12.92 7.50
N ARG A 113 -10.65 -12.09 6.59
CA ARG A 113 -11.28 -12.55 5.35
C ARG A 113 -10.32 -13.27 4.42
N ILE A 114 -9.08 -12.79 4.30
CA ILE A 114 -8.03 -13.46 3.50
C ILE A 114 -7.68 -14.82 4.11
N LEU A 115 -7.48 -14.87 5.43
CA LEU A 115 -7.10 -16.11 6.13
C LEU A 115 -8.22 -17.16 6.10
N GLN A 116 -9.48 -16.75 6.19
CA GLN A 116 -10.65 -17.62 6.03
C GLN A 116 -11.00 -17.92 4.57
N GLY A 117 -10.41 -17.19 3.63
CA GLY A 117 -10.73 -17.24 2.21
C GLY A 117 -10.37 -18.58 1.57
N PRO A 118 -10.75 -18.78 0.30
CA PRO A 118 -10.70 -20.07 -0.39
C PRO A 118 -9.29 -20.63 -0.62
N VAL A 119 -8.25 -19.80 -0.43
CA VAL A 119 -6.85 -20.20 -0.63
C VAL A 119 -6.20 -20.68 0.67
N VAL A 120 -6.49 -20.02 1.80
CA VAL A 120 -5.85 -20.32 3.10
C VAL A 120 -6.73 -21.23 3.96
N CYS A 121 -8.06 -21.13 3.85
CA CYS A 121 -9.04 -22.00 4.49
C CYS A 121 -8.87 -22.16 6.01
N MET A 122 -8.50 -21.08 6.70
CA MET A 122 -8.28 -21.09 8.14
C MET A 122 -9.59 -20.99 8.92
N SER A 123 -9.67 -21.65 10.09
CA SER A 123 -10.79 -21.47 11.01
C SER A 123 -10.85 -20.04 11.56
N GLU A 124 -12.05 -19.58 11.94
CA GLU A 124 -12.25 -18.24 12.52
C GLU A 124 -11.37 -17.99 13.74
N ASP A 125 -11.27 -18.97 14.65
CA ASP A 125 -10.44 -18.90 15.85
C ASP A 125 -8.97 -18.60 15.51
N ARG A 126 -8.40 -19.34 14.56
CA ARG A 126 -7.01 -19.16 14.16
C ARG A 126 -6.82 -17.85 13.39
N ALA A 127 -7.75 -17.50 12.50
CA ALA A 127 -7.68 -16.26 11.74
C ALA A 127 -7.71 -15.03 12.66
N CYS A 128 -8.58 -15.03 13.68
CA CYS A 128 -8.63 -13.96 14.69
C CYS A 128 -7.34 -13.86 15.48
N LYS A 129 -6.73 -14.99 15.88
CA LYS A 129 -5.43 -15.00 16.58
C LYS A 129 -4.33 -14.35 15.74
N TYR A 130 -4.21 -14.68 14.44
CA TYR A 130 -3.24 -14.00 13.57
C TYR A 130 -3.57 -12.53 13.35
N ALA A 131 -4.85 -12.18 13.12
CA ALA A 131 -5.27 -10.79 12.95
C ALA A 131 -5.06 -9.94 14.22
N SER A 132 -5.05 -10.57 15.40
CA SER A 132 -4.76 -9.87 16.66
C SER A 132 -3.37 -9.24 16.71
N ILE A 133 -2.40 -9.81 15.99
CA ILE A 133 -1.04 -9.26 15.85
C ILE A 133 -1.06 -7.88 15.19
N TRP A 134 -2.05 -7.59 14.34
CA TRP A 134 -2.27 -6.27 13.75
C TRP A 134 -3.22 -5.42 14.60
N LEU A 135 -4.37 -5.98 14.95
CA LEU A 135 -5.47 -5.26 15.60
C LEU A 135 -5.11 -4.76 17.01
N LEU A 136 -4.33 -5.53 17.76
CA LEU A 136 -3.92 -5.19 19.13
C LEU A 136 -2.48 -4.67 19.22
N ASN A 137 -1.85 -4.34 18.09
CA ASN A 137 -0.51 -3.81 18.07
C ASN A 137 -0.50 -2.32 18.50
N PRO A 138 0.17 -1.96 19.60
CA PRO A 138 0.24 -0.58 20.06
C PRO A 138 0.95 0.33 19.05
N MET A 139 1.92 -0.18 18.27
CA MET A 139 2.59 0.61 17.23
C MET A 139 1.63 0.99 16.11
N VAL A 140 0.82 0.04 15.62
CA VAL A 140 -0.20 0.31 14.58
C VAL A 140 -1.21 1.33 15.09
N ALA A 141 -1.75 1.12 16.30
CA ALA A 141 -2.69 2.04 16.92
C ALA A 141 -2.09 3.44 17.13
N THR A 142 -0.81 3.53 17.52
CA THR A 142 -0.12 4.81 17.71
C THR A 142 0.05 5.53 16.38
N ILE A 143 0.51 4.84 15.32
CA ILE A 143 0.76 5.40 13.99
C ILE A 143 -0.53 5.96 13.37
N SER A 144 -1.66 5.28 13.48
CA SER A 144 -2.92 5.81 12.94
C SER A 144 -3.47 6.97 13.77
N THR A 145 -3.46 6.85 15.10
CA THR A 145 -4.02 7.88 16.00
C THR A 145 -3.16 9.14 16.09
N ARG A 146 -1.84 9.07 15.80
CA ARG A 146 -1.00 10.27 15.62
C ARG A 146 -1.34 11.05 14.35
N GLY A 147 -2.06 10.44 13.40
CA GLY A 147 -2.49 11.09 12.16
C GLY A 147 -1.72 10.65 10.91
N SER A 148 -1.10 9.47 10.91
CA SER A 148 -0.50 8.92 9.69
C SER A 148 -1.54 8.25 8.80
N SER A 149 -1.54 8.56 7.51
CA SER A 149 -2.46 7.98 6.53
C SER A 149 -2.09 6.56 6.07
N GLU A 150 -1.00 5.97 6.58
CA GLU A 150 -0.53 4.65 6.14
C GLU A 150 -1.55 3.52 6.38
N GLY A 151 -2.46 3.68 7.35
CA GLY A 151 -3.57 2.73 7.57
C GLY A 151 -4.52 2.61 6.37
N LEU A 152 -4.84 3.73 5.68
CA LEU A 152 -5.67 3.73 4.47
C LEU A 152 -5.02 2.89 3.37
N LEU A 153 -3.71 3.02 3.26
CA LEU A 153 -2.93 2.32 2.27
C LEU A 153 -2.79 0.83 2.61
N GLY A 154 -2.66 0.48 3.89
CA GLY A 154 -2.76 -0.89 4.36
C GLY A 154 -4.09 -1.55 3.96
N VAL A 155 -5.22 -0.83 4.10
CA VAL A 155 -6.53 -1.29 3.61
C VAL A 155 -6.50 -1.55 2.11
N LEU A 156 -5.95 -0.63 1.29
CA LEU A 156 -5.91 -0.79 -0.16
C LEU A 156 -5.12 -2.04 -0.58
N VAL A 157 -3.97 -2.31 0.05
CA VAL A 157 -3.17 -3.51 -0.26
C VAL A 157 -3.85 -4.78 0.22
N MET A 158 -4.44 -4.80 1.42
CA MET A 158 -5.18 -5.96 1.91
C MET A 158 -6.43 -6.21 1.06
N ALA A 159 -7.14 -5.17 0.63
CA ALA A 159 -8.29 -5.29 -0.24
C ALA A 159 -7.88 -5.81 -1.63
N LEU A 160 -6.73 -5.34 -2.17
CA LEU A 160 -6.18 -5.84 -3.43
C LEU A 160 -5.85 -7.33 -3.32
N LEU A 161 -5.12 -7.75 -2.29
CA LEU A 161 -4.79 -9.15 -2.06
C LEU A 161 -6.06 -10.00 -1.92
N TRP A 162 -7.02 -9.55 -1.11
CA TRP A 162 -8.31 -10.21 -0.96
C TRP A 162 -9.04 -10.35 -2.31
N ALA A 163 -9.14 -9.28 -3.10
CA ALA A 163 -9.81 -9.31 -4.39
C ALA A 163 -9.14 -10.26 -5.39
N VAL A 164 -7.80 -10.33 -5.39
CA VAL A 164 -7.04 -11.27 -6.22
C VAL A 164 -7.29 -12.71 -5.80
N LEU A 165 -7.21 -13.02 -4.50
CA LEU A 165 -7.42 -14.38 -3.99
C LEU A 165 -8.87 -14.86 -4.17
N GLU A 166 -9.84 -13.95 -4.09
CA GLU A 166 -11.26 -14.20 -4.41
C GLU A 166 -11.55 -14.17 -5.92
N LYS A 167 -10.53 -14.00 -6.76
CA LYS A 167 -10.63 -13.96 -8.23
C LYS A 167 -11.55 -12.86 -8.76
N LYS A 168 -11.75 -11.78 -8.01
CA LYS A 168 -12.51 -10.59 -8.40
C LYS A 168 -11.64 -9.66 -9.23
N VAL A 169 -11.29 -10.10 -10.44
CA VAL A 169 -10.28 -9.47 -11.30
C VAL A 169 -10.56 -7.99 -11.57
N GLY A 170 -11.81 -7.62 -11.88
CA GLY A 170 -12.18 -6.23 -12.13
C GLY A 170 -11.95 -5.35 -10.89
N LEU A 171 -12.36 -5.81 -9.70
CA LEU A 171 -12.12 -5.10 -8.45
C LEU A 171 -10.62 -5.01 -8.12
N ALA A 172 -9.86 -6.09 -8.33
CA ALA A 172 -8.41 -6.09 -8.17
C ALA A 172 -7.75 -5.06 -9.10
N GLY A 173 -8.22 -4.93 -10.34
CA GLY A 173 -7.77 -3.91 -11.29
C GLY A 173 -8.02 -2.50 -10.76
N VAL A 174 -9.25 -2.21 -10.30
CA VAL A 174 -9.60 -0.90 -9.72
C VAL A 174 -8.73 -0.60 -8.50
N LEU A 175 -8.58 -1.55 -7.58
CA LEU A 175 -7.79 -1.37 -6.35
C LEU A 175 -6.30 -1.18 -6.64
N LEU A 176 -5.74 -1.89 -7.62
CA LEU A 176 -4.35 -1.71 -8.04
C LEU A 176 -4.15 -0.33 -8.67
N GLY A 177 -5.00 0.07 -9.62
CA GLY A 177 -4.90 1.37 -10.27
C GLY A 177 -5.11 2.54 -9.31
N PHE A 178 -6.14 2.45 -8.46
CA PHE A 178 -6.39 3.43 -7.40
C PHE A 178 -5.26 3.47 -6.37
N GLY A 179 -4.75 2.30 -5.94
CA GLY A 179 -3.64 2.20 -5.01
C GLY A 179 -2.39 2.91 -5.52
N VAL A 180 -2.00 2.67 -6.77
CA VAL A 180 -0.84 3.32 -7.41
C VAL A 180 -1.04 4.82 -7.58
N HIS A 181 -2.27 5.26 -7.89
CA HIS A 181 -2.60 6.69 -7.91
C HIS A 181 -2.49 7.31 -6.52
N PHE A 182 -2.99 6.63 -5.48
CA PHE A 182 -3.02 7.13 -4.12
C PHE A 182 -1.62 7.27 -3.52
N LYS A 183 -0.75 6.29 -3.79
CA LYS A 183 0.68 6.33 -3.49
C LYS A 183 1.38 5.44 -4.52
N ILE A 184 2.54 5.84 -5.05
CA ILE A 184 3.12 5.10 -6.19
C ILE A 184 3.43 3.62 -5.89
N TYR A 185 3.88 3.30 -4.66
CA TYR A 185 4.51 2.00 -4.35
C TYR A 185 3.68 0.72 -4.58
N PRO A 186 2.32 0.65 -4.54
CA PRO A 186 1.59 -0.60 -4.80
C PRO A 186 1.83 -1.17 -6.20
N PHE A 187 2.45 -0.41 -7.10
CA PHE A 187 2.85 -0.88 -8.44
C PHE A 187 3.76 -2.11 -8.35
N ILE A 188 4.55 -2.24 -7.28
CA ILE A 188 5.44 -3.39 -7.10
C ILE A 188 4.68 -4.71 -7.01
N TYR A 189 3.40 -4.71 -6.62
CA TYR A 189 2.62 -5.94 -6.49
C TYR A 189 2.12 -6.47 -7.83
N ALA A 190 2.06 -5.63 -8.87
CA ALA A 190 1.49 -6.00 -10.16
C ALA A 190 2.20 -7.22 -10.81
N PRO A 191 3.55 -7.31 -10.85
CA PRO A 191 4.25 -8.48 -11.38
C PRO A 191 3.93 -9.78 -10.62
N ALA A 192 3.86 -9.74 -9.29
CA ALA A 192 3.53 -10.93 -8.50
C ALA A 192 2.08 -11.38 -8.74
N ILE A 193 1.14 -10.44 -8.80
CA ILE A 193 -0.28 -10.73 -9.09
C ILE A 193 -0.42 -11.32 -10.51
N VAL A 194 0.14 -10.67 -11.52
CA VAL A 194 0.08 -11.15 -12.90
C VAL A 194 0.76 -12.52 -13.02
N TRP A 195 1.93 -12.69 -12.40
CA TRP A 195 2.62 -13.98 -12.38
C TRP A 195 1.74 -15.05 -11.74
N TRP A 196 1.18 -14.80 -10.56
CA TRP A 196 0.26 -15.69 -9.84
C TRP A 196 -0.91 -16.14 -10.73
N MET A 197 -1.69 -15.20 -11.30
CA MET A 197 -2.92 -15.43 -12.10
C MET A 197 -2.75 -16.25 -13.40
N ASP A 198 -2.33 -17.52 -13.33
CA ASP A 198 -2.37 -18.45 -14.45
C ASP A 198 -3.73 -19.15 -14.60
N ALA A 199 -3.89 -19.91 -15.69
CA ALA A 199 -5.12 -20.63 -15.97
C ALA A 199 -5.53 -21.59 -14.83
N GLN A 200 -4.55 -22.27 -14.21
CA GLN A 200 -4.80 -23.24 -13.14
C GLN A 200 -5.36 -22.54 -11.89
N GLN A 201 -4.68 -21.50 -11.42
CA GLN A 201 -5.10 -20.76 -10.24
C GLN A 201 -6.40 -20.01 -10.46
N MET A 202 -6.64 -19.49 -11.67
CA MET A 202 -7.92 -18.88 -12.03
C MET A 202 -9.05 -19.89 -12.20
N GLY A 203 -8.77 -21.20 -12.13
CA GLY A 203 -9.80 -22.25 -12.23
C GLY A 203 -10.30 -22.49 -13.64
N ARG A 204 -9.57 -22.02 -14.67
CA ARG A 204 -9.81 -22.44 -16.05
C ARG A 204 -9.24 -23.85 -16.20
N LYS A 205 -10.13 -24.84 -16.19
CA LYS A 205 -9.80 -26.16 -16.69
C LYS A 205 -9.28 -25.97 -18.11
N SER A 206 -8.04 -26.38 -18.35
CA SER A 206 -7.56 -26.50 -19.72
C SER A 206 -8.47 -27.50 -20.43
N ASP A 207 -9.02 -27.12 -21.59
CA ASP A 207 -9.85 -27.99 -22.43
C ASP A 207 -9.15 -29.32 -22.80
N SER A 208 -7.86 -29.45 -22.47
CA SER A 208 -7.09 -30.69 -22.54
C SER A 208 -7.57 -31.81 -21.60
N GLN A 209 -8.39 -31.55 -20.58
CA GLN A 209 -8.91 -32.60 -19.68
C GLN A 209 -10.28 -33.18 -20.08
N THR A 210 -10.93 -32.65 -21.13
CA THR A 210 -12.18 -33.23 -21.66
C THR A 210 -11.94 -34.32 -22.72
N GLN A 211 -10.69 -34.77 -22.90
CA GLN A 211 -10.34 -35.94 -23.72
C GLN A 211 -9.57 -36.99 -22.91
N ALA A 212 -10.11 -37.41 -21.76
CA ALA A 212 -9.64 -38.61 -21.05
C ALA A 212 -10.10 -39.91 -21.75
N GLY A 213 -9.70 -40.09 -23.01
CA GLY A 213 -10.13 -41.24 -23.81
C GLY A 213 -9.35 -41.54 -25.08
N LYS A 214 -8.16 -40.97 -25.31
CA LYS A 214 -7.29 -41.39 -26.43
C LYS A 214 -5.86 -41.66 -25.97
N PRO A 215 -5.19 -42.69 -26.51
CA PRO A 215 -3.92 -43.16 -25.99
C PRO A 215 -2.81 -42.14 -26.21
N GLU A 216 -1.95 -42.08 -25.21
CA GLU A 216 -0.73 -41.32 -25.08
C GLU A 216 0.19 -41.53 -26.30
N GLN A 217 0.23 -40.54 -27.19
CA GLN A 217 1.36 -40.36 -28.11
C GLN A 217 2.14 -39.13 -27.66
N THR A 218 3.26 -39.44 -27.01
CA THR A 218 4.32 -38.55 -26.56
C THR A 218 4.91 -37.76 -27.74
N ILE A 219 4.30 -36.64 -28.09
CA ILE A 219 5.00 -35.57 -28.81
C ILE A 219 5.30 -34.51 -27.77
N ALA A 220 6.54 -34.49 -27.31
CA ALA A 220 7.11 -33.34 -26.61
C ALA A 220 7.00 -32.14 -27.56
N GLN A 221 5.89 -31.40 -27.49
CA GLN A 221 5.73 -30.15 -28.20
C GLN A 221 6.82 -29.22 -27.67
N GLN A 222 7.84 -29.01 -28.50
CA GLN A 222 8.75 -27.88 -28.39
C GLN A 222 7.88 -26.62 -28.42
N THR A 223 7.41 -26.18 -27.26
CA THR A 223 6.75 -24.88 -27.13
C THR A 223 7.82 -23.86 -27.48
N THR A 224 7.73 -23.29 -28.68
CA THR A 224 8.52 -22.14 -29.09
C THR A 224 8.38 -21.04 -28.03
N SER A 225 9.40 -20.19 -27.88
CA SER A 225 9.35 -19.04 -26.96
C SER A 225 8.09 -18.19 -27.18
N LEU A 226 7.65 -18.06 -28.43
CA LEU A 226 6.40 -17.41 -28.83
C LEU A 226 5.16 -18.09 -28.27
N GLY A 227 5.08 -19.43 -28.29
CA GLY A 227 3.97 -20.18 -27.71
C GLY A 227 3.81 -19.96 -26.20
N LYS A 228 4.93 -19.82 -25.47
CA LYS A 228 4.93 -19.48 -24.04
C LYS A 228 4.43 -18.07 -23.76
N VAL A 229 4.78 -17.10 -24.61
CA VAL A 229 4.30 -15.71 -24.51
C VAL A 229 2.80 -15.64 -24.78
N ILE A 230 2.31 -16.33 -25.81
CA ILE A 230 0.86 -16.36 -26.12
C ILE A 230 0.09 -17.02 -24.97
N ALA A 231 0.57 -18.13 -24.43
CA ALA A 231 -0.04 -18.80 -23.28
C ALA A 231 -0.03 -17.95 -21.99
N PHE A 232 0.88 -16.98 -21.90
CA PHE A 232 0.94 -16.04 -20.79
C PHE A 232 -0.19 -14.98 -20.86
N VAL A 233 -0.69 -14.66 -22.05
CA VAL A 233 -1.74 -13.65 -22.22
C VAL A 233 -3.10 -14.30 -21.97
N THR A 234 -3.61 -14.17 -20.75
CA THR A 234 -4.95 -14.66 -20.39
C THR A 234 -5.95 -13.48 -20.31
N PRO A 235 -7.24 -13.71 -20.62
CA PRO A 235 -8.27 -12.69 -20.44
C PRO A 235 -8.30 -12.04 -19.06
N ASP A 236 -7.97 -12.79 -17.99
CA ASP A 236 -7.98 -12.26 -16.62
C ASP A 236 -6.79 -11.32 -16.38
N ARG A 237 -5.61 -11.64 -16.93
CA ARG A 237 -4.45 -10.74 -16.89
C ARG A 237 -4.67 -9.49 -17.72
N VAL A 238 -5.28 -9.63 -18.89
CA VAL A 238 -5.66 -8.50 -19.76
C VAL A 238 -6.69 -7.61 -19.06
N LEU A 239 -7.73 -8.20 -18.45
CA LEU A 239 -8.74 -7.46 -17.70
C LEU A 239 -8.11 -6.70 -16.52
N LEU A 240 -7.25 -7.35 -15.74
CA LEU A 240 -6.51 -6.69 -14.66
C LEU A 240 -5.71 -5.49 -15.18
N ALA A 241 -4.94 -5.69 -16.25
CA ALA A 241 -4.09 -4.66 -16.84
C ALA A 241 -4.92 -3.48 -17.38
N LEU A 242 -5.99 -3.74 -18.14
CA LEU A 242 -6.83 -2.69 -18.71
C LEU A 242 -7.58 -1.91 -17.64
N VAL A 243 -8.18 -2.59 -16.66
CA VAL A 243 -8.94 -1.91 -15.60
C VAL A 243 -8.02 -1.12 -14.68
N SER A 244 -6.86 -1.67 -14.31
CA SER A 244 -5.88 -0.93 -13.48
C SER A 244 -5.31 0.27 -14.22
N LEU A 245 -4.97 0.14 -15.50
CA LEU A 245 -4.50 1.23 -16.33
C LEU A 245 -5.58 2.30 -16.51
N ALA A 246 -6.82 1.92 -16.84
CA ALA A 246 -7.92 2.85 -16.99
C ALA A 246 -8.21 3.61 -15.69
N THR A 247 -8.21 2.92 -14.55
CA THR A 247 -8.41 3.56 -13.23
C THR A 247 -7.27 4.54 -12.92
N PHE A 248 -6.02 4.10 -13.08
CA PHE A 248 -4.85 4.93 -12.82
C PHE A 248 -4.82 6.15 -13.73
N LEU A 249 -4.92 5.96 -15.05
CA LEU A 249 -4.90 7.05 -16.03
C LEU A 249 -6.08 8.00 -15.81
N GLY A 250 -7.29 7.47 -15.62
CA GLY A 250 -8.48 8.29 -15.38
C GLY A 250 -8.28 9.24 -14.19
N LEU A 251 -7.88 8.70 -13.04
CA LEU A 251 -7.65 9.53 -11.83
C LEU A 251 -6.52 10.54 -12.03
N ASN A 252 -5.41 10.14 -12.65
CA ASN A 252 -4.29 11.05 -12.93
C ASN A 252 -4.67 12.15 -13.91
N LEU A 253 -5.46 11.84 -14.95
CA LEU A 253 -5.96 12.83 -15.90
C LEU A 253 -6.90 13.82 -15.23
N VAL A 254 -7.82 13.35 -14.38
CA VAL A 254 -8.68 14.26 -13.60
C VAL A 254 -7.85 15.14 -12.68
N MET A 255 -6.93 14.58 -11.90
CA MET A 255 -6.10 15.38 -10.99
C MET A 255 -5.17 16.35 -11.72
N TYR A 256 -4.63 15.96 -12.87
CA TYR A 256 -3.83 16.85 -13.72
C TYR A 256 -4.67 17.97 -14.32
N ALA A 257 -5.90 17.68 -14.77
CA ALA A 257 -6.81 18.71 -15.29
C ALA A 257 -7.16 19.76 -14.21
N LEU A 258 -7.22 19.36 -12.93
CA LEU A 258 -7.52 20.25 -11.83
C LEU A 258 -6.30 21.03 -11.30
N TYR A 259 -5.12 20.41 -11.27
CA TYR A 259 -3.95 20.96 -10.54
C TYR A 259 -2.69 21.17 -11.41
N GLY A 260 -2.71 20.76 -12.67
CA GLY A 260 -1.61 20.94 -13.62
C GLY A 260 -0.29 20.29 -13.23
N MET A 261 0.83 20.88 -13.67
CA MET A 261 2.18 20.37 -13.39
C MET A 261 2.53 20.19 -11.90
N PRO A 262 2.09 21.06 -10.96
CA PRO A 262 2.28 20.83 -9.53
C PRO A 262 1.86 19.43 -9.06
N PHE A 263 0.76 18.88 -9.58
CA PHE A 263 0.33 17.51 -9.27
C PHE A 263 1.40 16.46 -9.61
N PHE A 264 1.90 16.47 -10.83
CA PHE A 264 2.93 15.50 -11.26
C PHE A 264 4.24 15.69 -10.50
N THR A 265 4.67 16.94 -10.32
CA THR A 265 5.92 17.27 -9.65
C THR A 265 5.92 16.78 -8.21
N HIS A 266 4.88 17.10 -7.44
CA HIS A 266 4.86 16.82 -6.01
C HIS A 266 4.41 15.40 -5.67
N THR A 267 3.48 14.81 -6.44
CA THR A 267 2.97 13.45 -6.16
C THR A 267 3.91 12.36 -6.65
N PHE A 268 4.61 12.56 -7.78
CA PHE A 268 5.40 11.50 -8.41
C PHE A 268 6.88 11.86 -8.56
N LEU A 269 7.21 12.94 -9.27
CA LEU A 269 8.60 13.23 -9.64
C LEU A 269 9.49 13.52 -8.44
N HIS A 270 8.93 14.13 -7.40
CA HIS A 270 9.64 14.36 -6.13
C HIS A 270 10.24 13.08 -5.55
N HIS A 271 9.58 11.92 -5.67
CA HIS A 271 10.11 10.67 -5.14
C HIS A 271 11.33 10.13 -5.91
N VAL A 272 11.45 10.49 -7.19
CA VAL A 272 12.61 10.11 -8.02
C VAL A 272 13.82 10.96 -7.65
N THR A 273 13.62 12.28 -7.50
CA THR A 273 14.70 13.24 -7.24
C THR A 273 15.07 13.38 -5.77
N ARG A 274 14.19 12.98 -4.83
CA ARG A 274 14.45 13.09 -3.39
C ARG A 274 15.72 12.35 -3.01
N ILE A 275 16.56 13.03 -2.23
CA ILE A 275 17.77 12.50 -1.60
C ILE A 275 17.73 12.95 -0.14
N ASP A 276 18.10 12.05 0.76
CA ASP A 276 18.33 12.37 2.17
C ASP A 276 19.73 11.91 2.53
N HIS A 277 20.57 12.84 2.97
CA HIS A 277 21.98 12.58 3.27
C HIS A 277 22.30 12.71 4.77
N ARG A 278 21.41 13.25 5.61
CA ARG A 278 21.73 13.54 7.02
C ARG A 278 21.15 12.54 8.00
N HIS A 279 19.91 12.10 7.77
CA HIS A 279 19.19 11.21 8.69
C HIS A 279 18.66 9.97 7.96
N ASN A 280 19.51 9.41 7.10
CA ASN A 280 19.16 8.33 6.21
C ASN A 280 19.79 7.01 6.70
N PHE A 281 18.96 6.02 7.00
CA PHE A 281 19.33 4.67 7.39
C PHE A 281 19.45 3.72 6.20
N SER A 282 19.37 4.22 4.96
CA SER A 282 19.51 3.38 3.78
C SER A 282 20.91 2.76 3.70
N PRO A 283 21.05 1.61 3.01
CA PRO A 283 22.36 1.05 2.68
C PRO A 283 23.26 2.01 1.88
N TYR A 284 22.66 3.06 1.29
CA TYR A 284 23.34 4.06 0.47
C TYR A 284 23.74 5.31 1.26
N ASN A 285 23.48 5.39 2.56
CA ASN A 285 23.69 6.62 3.35
C ASN A 285 25.09 7.23 3.17
N VAL A 286 26.15 6.46 3.44
CA VAL A 286 27.54 6.96 3.34
C VAL A 286 27.85 7.45 1.92
N LEU A 287 27.39 6.72 0.90
CA LEU A 287 27.58 7.09 -0.49
C LEU A 287 26.86 8.41 -0.83
N LEU A 288 25.60 8.56 -0.42
CA LEU A 288 24.81 9.78 -0.64
C LEU A 288 25.38 10.96 0.14
N TYR A 289 25.84 10.74 1.38
CA TYR A 289 26.50 11.74 2.19
C TYR A 289 27.77 12.27 1.53
N LEU A 290 28.68 11.39 1.11
CA LEU A 290 29.92 11.78 0.44
C LEU A 290 29.67 12.47 -0.90
N THR A 291 28.69 11.98 -1.69
CA THR A 291 28.30 12.60 -2.96
C THR A 291 27.75 14.02 -2.75
N SER A 292 27.02 14.25 -1.65
CA SER A 292 26.50 15.59 -1.30
C SER A 292 27.60 16.57 -0.87
N ALA A 293 28.66 16.07 -0.24
CA ALA A 293 29.79 16.88 0.22
C ALA A 293 30.79 17.19 -0.91
N TYR A 294 30.97 16.25 -1.85
CA TYR A 294 31.90 16.38 -2.97
C TYR A 294 31.17 16.05 -4.29
N PRO A 295 30.48 17.03 -4.90
CA PRO A 295 29.71 16.81 -6.11
C PRO A 295 30.63 16.45 -7.29
N SER A 296 30.50 15.23 -7.81
CA SER A 296 31.21 14.77 -9.01
C SER A 296 30.44 15.12 -10.28
N SER A 297 31.13 15.48 -11.36
CA SER A 297 30.54 15.75 -12.69
C SER A 297 30.28 14.48 -13.52
N THR A 298 30.28 13.30 -12.91
CA THR A 298 30.10 12.02 -13.60
C THR A 298 28.71 11.91 -14.23
N LEU A 299 28.65 11.35 -15.45
CA LEU A 299 27.41 11.22 -16.22
C LEU A 299 26.36 10.34 -15.51
N ILE A 300 26.82 9.34 -14.75
CA ILE A 300 25.97 8.47 -13.93
C ILE A 300 26.11 8.91 -12.48
N LYS A 301 25.01 9.40 -11.91
CA LYS A 301 24.92 9.69 -10.48
C LYS A 301 24.65 8.39 -9.73
N PRO A 302 25.44 8.02 -8.71
CA PRO A 302 25.20 6.78 -7.95
C PRO A 302 23.78 6.68 -7.36
N GLU A 303 23.19 7.85 -7.08
CA GLU A 303 21.85 8.06 -6.56
C GLU A 303 20.72 7.59 -7.50
N SER A 304 20.96 7.62 -8.83
CA SER A 304 19.99 7.15 -9.81
C SER A 304 20.03 5.63 -9.99
N VAL A 305 21.18 5.00 -9.69
CA VAL A 305 21.39 3.55 -9.76
C VAL A 305 20.92 2.86 -8.48
N ALA A 306 20.87 3.57 -7.34
CA ALA A 306 20.43 3.03 -6.05
C ALA A 306 19.00 2.45 -6.07
N PHE A 307 18.15 2.86 -7.03
CA PHE A 307 16.82 2.27 -7.22
C PHE A 307 16.83 0.90 -7.92
N LEU A 308 17.90 0.55 -8.63
CA LEU A 308 17.92 -0.67 -9.45
C LEU A 308 17.85 -1.94 -8.60
N PRO A 309 18.64 -2.14 -7.52
CA PRO A 309 18.51 -3.33 -6.68
C PRO A 309 17.13 -3.46 -6.06
N GLN A 310 16.58 -2.33 -5.57
CA GLN A 310 15.22 -2.24 -5.02
C GLN A 310 14.16 -2.70 -6.03
N LEU A 311 14.20 -2.19 -7.27
CA LEU A 311 13.24 -2.52 -8.31
C LEU A 311 13.43 -3.96 -8.81
N VAL A 312 14.65 -4.39 -9.14
CA VAL A 312 14.91 -5.74 -9.64
C VAL A 312 14.48 -6.80 -8.63
N LEU A 313 14.80 -6.60 -7.35
CA LEU A 313 14.44 -7.55 -6.31
C LEU A 313 12.91 -7.60 -6.11
N SER A 314 12.27 -6.44 -5.98
CA SER A 314 10.84 -6.36 -5.68
C SER A 314 9.93 -6.66 -6.87
N THR A 315 10.30 -6.33 -8.11
CA THR A 315 9.41 -6.46 -9.29
C THR A 315 9.75 -7.65 -10.19
N VAL A 316 10.94 -8.25 -10.05
CA VAL A 316 11.37 -9.37 -10.91
C VAL A 316 11.68 -10.62 -10.09
N LEU A 317 12.72 -10.59 -9.25
CA LEU A 317 13.25 -11.80 -8.61
C LEU A 317 12.27 -12.42 -7.62
N ILE A 318 11.74 -11.63 -6.68
CA ILE A 318 10.79 -12.13 -5.66
C ILE A 318 9.49 -12.65 -6.31
N PRO A 319 8.84 -11.94 -7.26
CA PRO A 319 7.68 -12.45 -7.98
C PRO A 319 7.91 -13.81 -8.63
N ILE A 320 9.01 -13.98 -9.37
CA ILE A 320 9.30 -15.22 -10.11
C ILE A 320 9.45 -16.41 -9.15
N VAL A 321 10.16 -16.21 -8.03
CA VAL A 321 10.47 -17.26 -7.06
C VAL A 321 9.25 -17.60 -6.18
N GLY A 322 8.55 -16.56 -5.71
CA GLY A 322 7.57 -16.68 -4.64
C GLY A 322 6.13 -16.78 -5.11
N ALA A 323 5.72 -16.01 -6.13
CA ALA A 323 4.30 -15.70 -6.29
C ALA A 323 3.48 -16.96 -6.52
N LYS A 324 4.00 -17.93 -7.29
CA LYS A 324 3.32 -19.22 -7.55
C LYS A 324 3.10 -20.09 -6.32
N ARG A 325 3.93 -19.94 -5.29
CA ARG A 325 3.84 -20.73 -4.06
C ARG A 325 2.86 -20.08 -3.09
N ASP A 326 3.03 -18.79 -2.83
CA ASP A 326 2.19 -18.02 -1.92
C ASP A 326 2.27 -16.54 -2.28
N LEU A 327 1.17 -15.99 -2.81
CA LEU A 327 1.08 -14.60 -3.19
C LEU A 327 1.20 -13.65 -1.98
N SER A 328 0.62 -14.01 -0.83
CA SER A 328 0.61 -13.16 0.37
C SER A 328 2.02 -13.00 0.92
N THR A 329 2.73 -14.12 1.07
CA THR A 329 4.13 -14.14 1.51
C THR A 329 5.05 -13.45 0.49
N THR A 330 4.75 -13.59 -0.80
CA THR A 330 5.48 -12.89 -1.86
C THR A 330 5.31 -11.38 -1.76
N MET A 331 4.07 -10.89 -1.64
CA MET A 331 3.81 -9.45 -1.49
C MET A 331 4.49 -8.88 -0.25
N LEU A 332 4.47 -9.59 0.87
CA LEU A 332 5.24 -9.21 2.07
C LEU A 332 6.74 -9.09 1.78
N ALA A 333 7.33 -10.09 1.12
CA ALA A 333 8.74 -10.07 0.75
C ALA A 333 9.06 -8.91 -0.22
N GLN A 334 8.16 -8.62 -1.17
CA GLN A 334 8.31 -7.47 -2.07
C GLN A 334 8.32 -6.15 -1.30
N THR A 335 7.39 -5.95 -0.34
CA THR A 335 7.35 -4.76 0.51
C THR A 335 8.63 -4.63 1.33
N PHE A 336 9.07 -5.73 1.96
CA PHE A 336 10.27 -5.76 2.78
C PHE A 336 11.52 -5.39 1.95
N ALA A 337 11.70 -6.02 0.79
CA ALA A 337 12.78 -5.70 -0.14
C ALA A 337 12.71 -4.24 -0.63
N PHE A 338 11.51 -3.77 -0.99
CA PHE A 338 11.32 -2.41 -1.47
C PHE A 338 11.69 -1.36 -0.42
N VAL A 339 11.42 -1.62 0.86
CA VAL A 339 11.78 -0.72 1.96
C VAL A 339 13.27 -0.87 2.32
N ALA A 340 13.77 -2.09 2.50
CA ALA A 340 15.13 -2.35 2.95
C ALA A 340 16.20 -1.81 1.98
N PHE A 341 15.92 -1.87 0.67
CA PHE A 341 16.81 -1.36 -0.38
C PHE A 341 16.42 0.03 -0.88
N ASN A 342 15.51 0.73 -0.20
CA ASN A 342 15.18 2.10 -0.58
C ASN A 342 16.39 3.02 -0.35
N LYS A 343 16.62 3.97 -1.25
CA LYS A 343 17.68 4.98 -1.10
C LYS A 343 17.40 6.03 -0.02
N VAL A 344 16.16 6.13 0.47
CA VAL A 344 15.78 7.01 1.58
C VAL A 344 15.01 6.19 2.62
N CYS A 345 15.67 5.91 3.74
CA CYS A 345 15.06 5.30 4.92
C CYS A 345 15.22 6.26 6.09
N THR A 346 14.15 6.84 6.61
CA THR A 346 14.23 7.84 7.69
C THR A 346 13.39 7.37 8.88
N SER A 347 13.91 7.49 10.09
CA SER A 347 13.07 7.41 11.30
C SER A 347 12.43 8.78 11.52
N GLN A 348 11.10 8.83 11.55
CA GLN A 348 10.41 10.02 12.05
C GLN A 348 10.62 10.05 13.57
N VAL A 349 11.29 11.11 14.07
CA VAL A 349 11.52 11.35 15.50
C VAL A 349 10.28 11.99 16.12
#